data_AF-A0A1Z8ALY5-F1
#
_entry.id   AF-A0A1Z8ALY5-F1
#
_cell.length_a   1.000
_cell.length_b   1.000
_cell.length_c   1.000
_cell.angle_alpha   90.00
_cell.angle_beta   90.00
_cell.angle_gamma   90.00
#
_symmetry.space_group_name_H-M   'P 1'
#
loop_
_entity.id
_entity.type
_entity.pdbx_description
1 polymer ?
#
loop_
_entity_poly.entity_id
_entity_poly.type
_entity_poly.pdbx_seq_one_letter_code
_entity_poly.pdbx_strand_id
1 'polypeptide(L)'
;MIDLKSDTVTKPSKGMMEAIFNAEVGDDVYKEDPTVNELERRVAEMFGMDDALFFPTGSMANQAAIKMHTQPGEQLICDKYAHVYNYEGGGVSFNSGVSCKLLDGDRGMITAAQVEEAINPPDFYHSPLTTLVCVENTTNKGGGACYSMQTFKEIKAVCEKHGLGFHLDGARLWNAMVATNQNPKDY
;
A
#
# COMPACT_ATOMS: atom_id res chain seq x y z
N MET A 1 -19.77 -19.35 -17.99
CA MET A 1 -18.88 -19.90 -16.95
C MET A 1 -18.83 -18.87 -15.82
N ILE A 2 -19.04 -19.26 -14.58
CA ILE A 2 -18.94 -18.38 -13.40
C ILE A 2 -17.51 -18.51 -12.88
N ASP A 3 -16.74 -17.42 -12.82
CA ASP A 3 -15.36 -17.39 -12.31
C ASP A 3 -15.33 -16.65 -10.96
N LEU A 4 -14.94 -17.35 -9.90
CA LEU A 4 -14.86 -16.84 -8.52
C LEU A 4 -13.42 -16.86 -7.97
N LYS A 5 -12.40 -16.98 -8.84
CA LYS A 5 -11.00 -17.06 -8.39
C LYS A 5 -10.47 -15.74 -7.81
N SER A 6 -10.79 -14.61 -8.45
CA SER A 6 -10.30 -13.29 -8.07
C SER A 6 -11.10 -12.20 -8.81
N ASP A 7 -11.15 -11.01 -8.25
CA ASP A 7 -11.65 -9.78 -8.88
C ASP A 7 -10.75 -9.27 -10.04
N THR A 8 -9.51 -9.76 -10.13
CA THR A 8 -8.58 -9.44 -11.22
C THR A 8 -9.01 -10.01 -12.59
N VAL A 9 -10.00 -10.92 -12.64
CA VAL A 9 -10.54 -11.47 -13.89
C VAL A 9 -11.56 -10.54 -14.58
N THR A 10 -11.86 -9.40 -13.97
CA THR A 10 -12.75 -8.38 -14.54
C THR A 10 -12.27 -7.93 -15.92
N LYS A 11 -13.23 -7.60 -16.79
CA LYS A 11 -12.96 -7.12 -18.14
C LYS A 11 -13.47 -5.68 -18.28
N PRO A 12 -12.82 -4.84 -19.10
CA PRO A 12 -13.30 -3.48 -19.35
C PRO A 12 -14.76 -3.48 -19.81
N SER A 13 -15.56 -2.59 -19.24
CA SER A 13 -16.93 -2.36 -19.69
C SER A 13 -16.93 -1.65 -21.05
N LYS A 14 -18.08 -1.59 -21.72
CA LYS A 14 -18.22 -0.83 -22.98
C LYS A 14 -17.79 0.63 -22.81
N GLY A 15 -18.22 1.29 -21.73
CA GLY A 15 -17.84 2.68 -21.45
C GLY A 15 -16.34 2.86 -21.19
N MET A 16 -15.69 1.89 -20.53
CA MET A 16 -14.22 1.90 -20.39
C MET A 16 -13.52 1.76 -21.74
N MET A 17 -14.00 0.86 -22.62
CA MET A 17 -13.43 0.70 -23.96
C MET A 17 -13.60 1.96 -24.82
N GLU A 18 -14.75 2.64 -24.71
CA GLU A 18 -14.98 3.92 -25.38
C GLU A 18 -14.06 5.02 -24.82
N ALA A 19 -13.85 5.08 -23.50
CA ALA A 19 -12.92 6.03 -22.89
C ALA A 19 -11.47 5.79 -23.34
N ILE A 20 -11.03 4.52 -23.38
CA ILE A 20 -9.70 4.13 -23.88
C ILE A 20 -9.52 4.56 -25.34
N PHE A 21 -10.51 4.31 -26.20
CA PHE A 21 -10.41 4.64 -27.63
C PHE A 21 -10.33 6.14 -27.89
N ASN A 22 -10.94 6.96 -27.03
CA ASN A 22 -11.01 8.41 -27.18
C ASN A 22 -10.05 9.17 -26.25
N ALA A 23 -9.15 8.47 -25.53
CA ALA A 23 -8.25 9.11 -24.58
C ALA A 23 -7.28 10.06 -25.29
N GLU A 24 -7.08 11.26 -24.72
CA GLU A 24 -5.99 12.14 -25.12
C GLU A 24 -4.70 11.63 -24.47
N VAL A 25 -3.68 11.36 -25.30
CA VAL A 25 -2.45 10.71 -24.86
C VAL A 25 -1.22 11.56 -25.22
N GLY A 26 -0.12 11.31 -24.52
CA GLY A 26 1.15 11.99 -24.73
C GLY A 26 2.33 11.18 -24.20
N ASP A 27 3.50 11.81 -24.11
CA ASP A 27 4.67 11.19 -23.49
C ASP A 27 4.65 11.45 -21.97
N ASP A 28 4.34 10.40 -21.20
CA ASP A 28 4.27 10.47 -19.73
C ASP A 28 5.61 10.82 -19.08
N VAL A 29 6.76 10.49 -19.70
CA VAL A 29 8.09 10.83 -19.17
C VAL A 29 8.27 12.35 -19.09
N TYR A 30 7.67 13.09 -20.02
CA TYR A 30 7.67 14.55 -20.03
C TYR A 30 6.44 15.17 -19.36
N LYS A 31 5.57 14.35 -18.72
CA LYS A 31 4.27 14.76 -18.16
C LYS A 31 3.37 15.42 -19.20
N GLU A 32 3.46 14.97 -20.45
CA GLU A 32 2.65 15.48 -21.57
C GLU A 32 1.41 14.63 -21.84
N ASP A 33 1.18 13.53 -21.12
CA ASP A 33 -0.05 12.74 -21.22
C ASP A 33 -1.20 13.35 -20.40
N PRO A 34 -2.22 13.96 -21.03
CA PRO A 34 -3.27 14.66 -20.29
C PRO A 34 -4.17 13.71 -19.49
N THR A 35 -4.35 12.47 -19.97
CA THR A 35 -5.23 11.49 -19.30
C THR A 35 -4.58 10.97 -18.03
N VAL A 36 -3.28 10.67 -18.05
CA VAL A 36 -2.52 10.25 -16.86
C VAL A 36 -2.46 11.38 -15.83
N ASN A 37 -2.12 12.59 -16.26
CA ASN A 37 -2.05 13.75 -15.37
C ASN A 37 -3.39 14.01 -14.65
N GLU A 38 -4.50 13.91 -15.37
CA GLU A 38 -5.83 14.08 -14.78
C GLU A 38 -6.22 12.94 -13.84
N LEU A 39 -5.82 11.70 -14.13
CA LEU A 39 -6.01 10.56 -13.22
C LEU A 39 -5.26 10.80 -11.90
N GLU A 40 -3.98 11.13 -11.97
CA GLU A 40 -3.12 11.42 -10.81
C GLU A 40 -3.70 12.56 -9.97
N ARG A 41 -4.01 13.70 -10.60
CA ARG A 41 -4.60 14.87 -9.93
C ARG A 41 -5.91 14.52 -9.20
N ARG A 42 -6.82 13.80 -9.86
CA ARG A 42 -8.10 13.41 -9.26
C ARG A 42 -7.93 12.50 -8.05
N VAL A 43 -7.01 11.54 -8.12
CA VAL A 43 -6.74 10.62 -7.01
C VAL A 43 -6.10 11.37 -5.84
N ALA A 44 -5.12 12.23 -6.11
CA ALA A 44 -4.49 13.08 -5.09
C ALA A 44 -5.53 13.96 -4.37
N GLU A 45 -6.37 14.69 -5.13
CA GLU A 45 -7.43 15.53 -4.58
C GLU A 45 -8.47 14.75 -3.76
N MET A 46 -8.81 13.53 -4.19
CA MET A 46 -9.78 12.69 -3.52
C MET A 46 -9.30 12.26 -2.13
N PHE A 47 -8.03 11.84 -2.02
CA PHE A 47 -7.41 11.46 -0.75
C PHE A 47 -6.85 12.64 0.03
N GLY A 48 -6.82 13.85 -0.55
CA GLY A 48 -6.20 15.01 0.10
C GLY A 48 -4.68 14.91 0.18
N MET A 49 -4.06 14.20 -0.76
CA MET A 49 -2.61 14.08 -0.90
C MET A 49 -2.06 15.19 -1.80
N ASP A 50 -0.78 15.52 -1.64
CA ASP A 50 -0.11 16.53 -2.45
C ASP A 50 0.06 16.09 -3.92
N ASP A 51 0.28 14.79 -4.15
CA ASP A 51 0.51 14.22 -5.47
C ASP A 51 0.07 12.74 -5.53
N ALA A 52 -0.01 12.19 -6.74
CA ALA A 52 -0.23 10.76 -6.99
C ALA A 52 0.57 10.31 -8.21
N LEU A 53 0.87 9.02 -8.28
CA LEU A 53 1.64 8.45 -9.39
C LEU A 53 0.95 7.18 -9.92
N PHE A 54 0.74 7.12 -11.23
CA PHE A 54 0.20 5.94 -11.89
C PHE A 54 1.30 4.88 -12.08
N PHE A 55 0.98 3.63 -11.73
CA PHE A 55 1.87 2.49 -11.94
C PHE A 55 1.18 1.40 -12.75
N PRO A 56 1.91 0.64 -13.60
CA PRO A 56 1.36 -0.48 -14.35
C PRO A 56 0.74 -1.59 -13.48
N THR A 57 1.24 -1.80 -12.26
CA THR A 57 0.77 -2.87 -11.36
C THR A 57 0.79 -2.43 -9.90
N GLY A 58 -0.07 -3.03 -9.07
CA GLY A 58 -0.05 -2.83 -7.62
C GLY A 58 1.28 -3.25 -6.98
N SER A 59 1.92 -4.32 -7.47
CA SER A 59 3.26 -4.69 -7.02
C SER A 59 4.29 -3.60 -7.30
N MET A 60 4.26 -2.96 -8.47
CA MET A 60 5.18 -1.84 -8.74
C MET A 60 4.92 -0.65 -7.81
N ALA A 61 3.66 -0.31 -7.54
CA ALA A 61 3.29 0.76 -6.61
C ALA A 61 3.82 0.49 -5.19
N ASN A 62 3.58 -0.72 -4.66
CA ASN A 62 4.10 -1.13 -3.36
C ASN A 62 5.64 -1.10 -3.31
N GLN A 63 6.30 -1.66 -4.31
CA GLN A 63 7.77 -1.71 -4.35
C GLN A 63 8.39 -0.30 -4.47
N ALA A 64 7.77 0.60 -5.23
CA ALA A 64 8.18 2.01 -5.29
C ALA A 64 8.01 2.70 -3.94
N ALA A 65 6.86 2.54 -3.27
CA ALA A 65 6.62 3.09 -1.93
C ALA A 65 7.65 2.59 -0.91
N ILE A 66 7.92 1.29 -0.89
CA ILE A 66 8.94 0.70 -0.02
C ILE A 66 10.31 1.31 -0.33
N LYS A 67 10.68 1.43 -1.61
CA LYS A 67 11.97 2.01 -2.00
C LYS A 67 12.13 3.47 -1.57
N MET A 68 11.05 4.27 -1.61
CA MET A 68 11.08 5.67 -1.18
C MET A 68 11.22 5.82 0.35
N HIS A 69 10.71 4.86 1.11
CA HIS A 69 10.73 4.90 2.58
C HIS A 69 11.95 4.22 3.22
N THR A 70 12.78 3.52 2.45
CA THR A 70 13.80 2.63 3.02
C THR A 70 15.15 2.69 2.29
N GLN A 71 16.19 2.20 2.96
CA GLN A 71 17.53 1.94 2.42
C GLN A 71 17.90 0.46 2.51
N PRO A 72 18.83 -0.04 1.67
CA PRO A 72 19.35 -1.39 1.80
C PRO A 72 19.93 -1.66 3.20
N GLY A 73 19.58 -2.81 3.78
CA GLY A 73 19.97 -3.20 5.14
C GLY A 73 18.96 -2.80 6.23
N GLU A 74 17.90 -2.07 5.89
CA GLU A 74 16.85 -1.70 6.82
C GLU A 74 15.75 -2.77 6.93
N GLN A 75 14.73 -2.47 7.73
CA GLN A 75 13.62 -3.36 8.03
C GLN A 75 12.25 -2.68 7.86
N LEU A 76 11.37 -3.42 7.19
CA LEU A 76 9.93 -3.14 7.08
C LEU A 76 9.15 -4.05 8.04
N ILE A 77 8.23 -3.49 8.83
CA ILE A 77 7.26 -4.26 9.63
C ILE A 77 5.99 -4.45 8.79
N CYS A 78 5.49 -5.69 8.72
CA CYS A 78 4.18 -6.00 8.13
C CYS A 78 3.60 -7.25 8.78
N ASP A 79 2.34 -7.54 8.49
CA ASP A 79 1.74 -8.81 8.87
C ASP A 79 2.33 -9.99 8.06
N LYS A 80 2.40 -11.18 8.66
CA LYS A 80 2.86 -12.43 8.01
C LYS A 80 2.09 -12.78 6.73
N TYR A 81 0.86 -12.28 6.58
CA TYR A 81 0.00 -12.49 5.42
C TYR A 81 0.04 -11.36 4.37
N ALA A 82 0.77 -10.27 4.64
CA ALA A 82 0.83 -9.13 3.74
C ALA A 82 1.25 -9.51 2.32
N HIS A 83 0.62 -8.88 1.33
CA HIS A 83 0.87 -9.10 -0.09
C HIS A 83 2.32 -8.81 -0.47
N VAL A 84 2.85 -7.69 0.01
CA VAL A 84 4.25 -7.26 -0.21
C VAL A 84 5.28 -8.30 0.19
N TYR A 85 4.97 -9.15 1.18
CA TYR A 85 5.84 -10.24 1.62
C TYR A 85 5.59 -11.53 0.83
N ASN A 86 4.33 -11.92 0.65
CA ASN A 86 3.98 -13.25 0.14
C ASN A 86 3.91 -13.36 -1.39
N TYR A 87 3.54 -12.29 -2.09
CA TYR A 87 3.02 -12.36 -3.46
C TYR A 87 3.71 -11.41 -4.44
N GLU A 88 4.84 -10.82 -4.05
CA GLU A 88 5.61 -9.90 -4.90
C GLU A 88 7.00 -10.47 -5.22
N GLY A 89 7.14 -11.80 -5.23
CA GLY A 89 8.35 -12.49 -5.68
C GLY A 89 9.60 -12.19 -4.86
N GLY A 90 9.46 -11.80 -3.59
CA GLY A 90 10.59 -11.35 -2.76
C GLY A 90 11.06 -9.92 -3.07
N GLY A 91 10.22 -9.10 -3.69
CA GLY A 91 10.55 -7.74 -4.14
C GLY A 91 11.16 -6.85 -3.07
N VAL A 92 10.67 -6.91 -1.82
CA VAL A 92 11.21 -6.11 -0.70
C VAL A 92 12.72 -6.31 -0.53
N SER A 93 13.16 -7.57 -0.62
CA SER A 93 14.57 -7.94 -0.55
C SER A 93 15.31 -7.57 -1.83
N PHE A 94 14.78 -7.93 -3.00
CA PHE A 94 15.49 -7.76 -4.26
C PHE A 94 15.62 -6.29 -4.71
N ASN A 95 14.52 -5.51 -4.67
CA ASN A 95 14.48 -4.14 -5.18
C ASN A 95 15.03 -3.12 -4.17
N SER A 96 14.78 -3.35 -2.88
CA SER A 96 15.09 -2.39 -1.82
C SER A 96 16.23 -2.84 -0.91
N GLY A 97 16.60 -4.13 -0.92
CA GLY A 97 17.61 -4.67 0.00
C GLY A 97 17.12 -4.72 1.45
N VAL A 98 15.80 -4.81 1.66
CA VAL A 98 15.15 -4.65 2.96
C VAL A 98 14.68 -6.00 3.50
N SER A 99 14.82 -6.19 4.81
CA SER A 99 14.28 -7.35 5.52
C SER A 99 12.87 -7.07 6.04
N CYS A 100 12.08 -8.12 6.28
CA CYS A 100 10.74 -7.97 6.87
C CYS A 100 10.72 -8.48 8.33
N LYS A 101 10.11 -7.70 9.23
CA LYS A 101 9.66 -8.16 10.54
C LYS A 101 8.17 -8.50 10.43
N LEU A 102 7.87 -9.79 10.51
CA LEU A 102 6.51 -10.30 10.36
C LEU A 102 5.81 -10.33 11.70
N LEU A 103 4.64 -9.72 11.74
CA LEU A 103 3.71 -9.77 12.86
C LEU A 103 2.61 -10.80 12.60
N ASP A 104 1.97 -11.27 13.67
CA ASP A 104 0.81 -12.15 13.60
C ASP A 104 -0.42 -11.37 14.07
N GLY A 105 -0.99 -10.57 13.16
CA GLY A 105 -2.18 -9.79 13.39
C GLY A 105 -3.46 -10.62 13.27
N ASP A 106 -4.55 -10.13 13.87
CA ASP A 106 -5.85 -10.79 13.76
C ASP A 106 -6.39 -10.66 12.34
N ARG A 107 -6.44 -11.78 11.61
CA ARG A 107 -6.81 -11.81 10.19
C ARG A 107 -5.99 -10.83 9.34
N GLY A 108 -4.71 -10.67 9.63
CA GLY A 108 -3.85 -9.73 8.92
C GLY A 108 -3.90 -8.29 9.44
N MET A 109 -4.71 -8.03 10.48
CA MET A 109 -4.80 -6.73 11.12
C MET A 109 -3.86 -6.65 12.34
N ILE A 110 -2.78 -5.88 12.21
CA ILE A 110 -1.81 -5.66 13.28
C ILE A 110 -2.23 -4.46 14.15
N THR A 111 -1.73 -4.41 15.39
CA THR A 111 -2.04 -3.33 16.34
C THR A 111 -0.84 -2.42 16.56
N ALA A 112 -1.09 -1.20 17.03
CA ALA A 112 -0.04 -0.26 17.39
C ALA A 112 0.93 -0.81 18.45
N ALA A 113 0.42 -1.59 19.41
CA ALA A 113 1.24 -2.25 20.42
C ALA A 113 2.20 -3.29 19.82
N GLN A 114 1.71 -4.12 18.89
CA GLN A 114 2.56 -5.08 18.17
C GLN A 114 3.62 -4.39 17.31
N VAL A 115 3.27 -3.27 16.68
CA VAL A 115 4.23 -2.45 15.92
C VAL A 115 5.31 -1.92 16.85
N GLU A 116 4.93 -1.29 17.96
CA GLU A 116 5.90 -0.67 18.88
C GLU A 116 6.85 -1.70 19.51
N GLU A 117 6.37 -2.90 19.87
CA GLU A 117 7.22 -3.98 20.39
C GLU A 117 8.20 -4.52 19.32
N ALA A 118 7.85 -4.39 18.05
CA ALA A 118 8.62 -4.96 16.95
C ALA A 118 9.72 -4.05 16.39
N ILE A 119 9.76 -2.79 16.82
CA ILE A 119 10.79 -1.82 16.43
C ILE A 119 12.13 -2.26 17.04
N ASN A 120 13.16 -2.40 16.22
CA ASN A 120 14.51 -2.62 16.74
C ASN A 120 15.06 -1.33 17.35
N PRO A 121 15.71 -1.38 18.53
CA PRO A 121 16.40 -0.23 19.08
C PRO A 121 17.44 0.33 18.08
N PRO A 122 17.43 1.63 17.75
CA PRO A 122 18.34 2.20 16.75
C PRO A 122 19.83 2.08 17.11
N ASP A 123 20.15 1.93 18.39
CA ASP A 123 21.49 1.76 18.94
C ASP A 123 21.96 0.29 18.96
N PHE A 124 21.11 -0.65 18.56
CA PHE A 124 21.46 -2.07 18.49
C PHE A 124 21.98 -2.45 17.10
N TYR A 125 23.27 -2.22 16.86
CA TYR A 125 23.97 -2.38 15.57
C TYR A 125 23.94 -3.79 14.93
N HIS A 126 23.47 -4.82 15.65
CA HIS A 126 23.31 -6.17 15.11
C HIS A 126 21.96 -6.41 14.46
N SER A 127 20.97 -5.56 14.72
CA SER A 127 19.66 -5.61 14.07
C SER A 127 19.56 -4.58 12.95
N PRO A 128 18.77 -4.86 11.90
CA PRO A 128 18.45 -3.86 10.89
C PRO A 128 17.61 -2.73 11.51
N LEU A 129 17.86 -1.50 11.07
CA LEU A 129 17.06 -0.35 11.49
C LEU A 129 15.63 -0.48 10.97
N THR A 130 14.64 -0.38 11.85
CA THR A 130 13.24 -0.33 11.44
C THR A 130 12.95 1.05 10.89
N THR A 131 12.44 1.14 9.65
CA THR A 131 12.18 2.43 8.99
C THR A 131 10.79 2.53 8.35
N LEU A 132 10.08 1.42 8.19
CA LEU A 132 8.76 1.41 7.54
C LEU A 132 7.81 0.44 8.22
N VAL A 133 6.57 0.86 8.42
CA VAL A 133 5.44 -0.01 8.72
C VAL A 133 4.51 -0.06 7.50
N CYS A 134 4.21 -1.27 7.03
CA CYS A 134 3.31 -1.51 5.92
C CYS A 134 2.09 -2.30 6.40
N VAL A 135 0.89 -1.75 6.18
CA VAL A 135 -0.40 -2.39 6.47
C VAL A 135 -1.18 -2.62 5.18
N GLU A 136 -2.10 -3.59 5.17
CA GLU A 136 -2.92 -3.94 4.00
C GLU A 136 -4.41 -3.78 4.31
N ASN A 137 -5.15 -3.03 3.50
CA ASN A 137 -6.60 -2.81 3.70
C ASN A 137 -7.36 -2.78 2.36
N THR A 138 -8.24 -3.72 2.06
CA THR A 138 -8.66 -4.91 2.83
C THR A 138 -7.60 -6.01 2.87
N THR A 139 -7.47 -6.73 3.98
CA THR A 139 -6.52 -7.85 4.09
C THR A 139 -6.94 -9.04 3.21
N ASN A 140 -6.16 -9.42 2.19
CA ASN A 140 -6.49 -10.48 1.24
C ASN A 140 -6.58 -11.85 1.91
N LYS A 141 -5.49 -12.33 2.49
CA LYS A 141 -5.43 -13.60 3.24
C LYS A 141 -6.24 -13.59 4.54
N GLY A 142 -6.56 -12.40 5.05
CA GLY A 142 -7.50 -12.20 6.16
C GLY A 142 -8.97 -12.37 5.80
N GLY A 143 -9.28 -12.67 4.53
CA GLY A 143 -10.65 -12.83 4.04
C GLY A 143 -11.38 -11.50 3.92
N GLY A 144 -10.68 -10.47 3.43
CA GLY A 144 -11.25 -9.12 3.22
C GLY A 144 -11.51 -8.34 4.50
N ALA A 145 -10.80 -8.63 5.60
CA ALA A 145 -10.95 -7.86 6.84
C ALA A 145 -10.54 -6.39 6.62
N CYS A 146 -11.22 -5.50 7.34
CA CYS A 146 -11.08 -4.05 7.19
C CYS A 146 -10.65 -3.44 8.52
N TYR A 147 -9.58 -2.64 8.49
CA TYR A 147 -9.15 -1.87 9.64
C TYR A 147 -10.17 -0.78 10.01
N SER A 148 -10.24 -0.45 11.29
CA SER A 148 -10.87 0.79 11.75
C SER A 148 -9.94 1.99 11.54
N MET A 149 -10.49 3.18 11.30
CA MET A 149 -9.67 4.40 11.23
C MET A 149 -8.92 4.68 12.53
N GLN A 150 -9.50 4.28 13.67
CA GLN A 150 -8.86 4.45 14.96
C GLN A 150 -7.56 3.64 15.04
N THR A 151 -7.57 2.39 14.54
CA THR A 151 -6.37 1.55 14.48
C THR A 151 -5.29 2.15 13.58
N PHE A 152 -5.66 2.72 12.42
CA PHE A 152 -4.69 3.44 11.58
C PHE A 152 -4.07 4.64 12.29
N LYS A 153 -4.88 5.45 12.98
CA LYS A 153 -4.38 6.61 13.75
C LYS A 153 -3.42 6.18 14.85
N GLU A 154 -3.71 5.09 15.54
CA GLU A 154 -2.84 4.55 16.59
C GLU A 154 -1.51 4.05 16.03
N ILE A 155 -1.51 3.31 14.92
CA ILE A 155 -0.27 2.84 14.27
C ILE A 155 0.53 4.03 13.72
N LYS A 156 -0.14 4.99 13.07
CA LYS A 156 0.48 6.22 12.56
C LYS A 156 1.13 7.02 13.68
N ALA A 157 0.49 7.15 14.84
CA ALA A 157 1.08 7.82 16.00
C ALA A 157 2.36 7.13 16.50
N VAL A 158 2.42 5.79 16.47
CA VAL A 158 3.66 5.04 16.76
C VAL A 158 4.72 5.34 15.71
N CYS A 159 4.36 5.33 14.42
CA CYS A 159 5.29 5.64 13.34
C CYS A 159 5.88 7.06 13.48
N GLU A 160 5.03 8.06 13.71
CA GLU A 160 5.45 9.46 13.91
C GLU A 160 6.35 9.61 15.13
N LYS A 161 6.01 8.97 16.26
CA LYS A 161 6.81 8.98 17.49
C LYS A 161 8.24 8.45 17.26
N HIS A 162 8.39 7.45 16.42
CA HIS A 162 9.67 6.77 16.15
C HIS A 162 10.31 7.19 14.82
N GLY A 163 9.74 8.15 14.10
CA GLY A 163 10.26 8.63 12.81
C GLY A 163 10.20 7.59 11.68
N LEU A 164 9.22 6.69 11.71
CA LEU A 164 9.03 5.63 10.71
C LEU A 164 8.10 6.09 9.59
N GLY A 165 8.34 5.59 8.37
CA GLY A 165 7.35 5.65 7.30
C GLY A 165 6.12 4.79 7.61
N PHE A 166 4.97 5.18 7.06
CA PHE A 166 3.72 4.43 7.17
C PHE A 166 3.09 4.27 5.79
N HIS A 167 3.11 3.05 5.26
CA HIS A 167 2.57 2.69 3.94
C HIS A 167 1.32 1.84 4.08
N LEU A 168 0.33 2.14 3.24
CA LEU A 168 -0.91 1.37 3.13
C LEU A 168 -0.98 0.69 1.76
N ASP A 169 -0.88 -0.63 1.74
CA ASP A 169 -1.33 -1.43 0.59
C ASP A 169 -2.87 -1.36 0.53
N GLY A 170 -3.33 -0.43 -0.31
CA GLY A 170 -4.73 -0.12 -0.56
C GLY A 170 -5.29 -0.80 -1.82
N ALA A 171 -4.78 -1.96 -2.25
CA ALA A 171 -5.22 -2.59 -3.50
C ALA A 171 -6.75 -2.77 -3.63
N ARG A 172 -7.45 -2.85 -2.49
CA ARG A 172 -8.92 -2.93 -2.40
C ARG A 172 -9.50 -1.87 -1.46
N LEU A 173 -8.86 -0.72 -1.35
CA LEU A 173 -9.23 0.32 -0.38
C LEU A 173 -10.67 0.83 -0.59
N TRP A 174 -11.12 0.90 -1.84
CA TRP A 174 -12.50 1.25 -2.18
C TRP A 174 -13.53 0.30 -1.56
N ASN A 175 -13.25 -1.00 -1.50
CA ASN A 175 -14.11 -1.98 -0.82
C ASN A 175 -14.15 -1.74 0.69
N ALA A 176 -12.99 -1.45 1.29
CA ALA A 176 -12.90 -1.14 2.71
C ALA A 176 -13.74 0.09 3.03
N MET A 177 -13.58 1.19 2.29
CA MET A 177 -14.31 2.45 2.51
C MET A 177 -15.82 2.28 2.42
N VAL A 178 -16.33 1.49 1.47
CA VAL A 178 -17.77 1.19 1.39
C VAL A 178 -18.24 0.34 2.58
N ALA A 179 -17.45 -0.67 2.98
CA ALA A 179 -17.82 -1.57 4.08
C ALA A 179 -17.79 -0.88 5.45
N THR A 180 -16.91 0.11 5.64
CA THR A 180 -16.69 0.79 6.93
C THR A 180 -17.26 2.21 6.96
N ASN A 181 -17.81 2.70 5.83
CA ASN A 181 -18.29 4.07 5.65
C ASN A 181 -17.22 5.14 5.99
N GLN A 182 -15.99 4.89 5.55
CA GLN A 182 -14.84 5.79 5.73
C GLN A 182 -14.68 6.74 4.53
N ASN A 183 -14.18 7.95 4.78
CA ASN A 183 -13.91 8.91 3.72
C ASN A 183 -12.45 8.74 3.22
N PRO A 184 -12.19 8.87 1.90
CA PRO A 184 -10.82 8.88 1.39
C PRO A 184 -9.89 9.88 2.11
N LYS A 185 -10.41 11.04 2.53
CA LYS A 185 -9.64 12.08 3.25
C LYS A 185 -9.32 11.75 4.71
N ASP A 186 -9.84 10.64 5.23
CA ASP A 186 -9.49 10.17 6.58
C ASP A 186 -8.14 9.44 6.61
N TYR A 187 -7.63 9.02 5.45
CA TYR A 187 -6.37 8.28 5.26
C TYR A 187 -5.18 9.24 5.12
#